data_AF-A0A4R0XW45-F1
#
_entry.id   AF-A0A4R0XW45-F1
#
_cell.length_a   1.000
_cell.length_b   1.000
_cell.length_c   1.000
_cell.angle_alpha   90.00
_cell.angle_beta   90.00
_cell.angle_gamma   90.00
#
_symmetry.space_group_name_H-M   'P 1'
#
loop_
_entity.id
_entity.type
_entity.pdbx_description
1 polymer ?
#
loop_
_entity_poly.entity_id
_entity_poly.type
_entity_poly.pdbx_seq_one_letter_code
_entity_poly.pdbx_strand_id
1 'polypeptide(L)'
;MIELITQNASIVKNASTNISTGTGLAYGLVAVGAGLAMVGAAGAGAGQGIAAGRAAEAVGRNPEAEAKIRTMMIVGSAIAESAAIYALIISILLIFVY
;
A
#
# COMPACT_ATOMS: atom_id res chain seq x y z
N MET A 1 -39.61 -28.90 -27.68
CA MET A 1 -38.51 -28.41 -28.55
C MET A 1 -38.19 -26.93 -28.34
N ILE A 2 -39.17 -26.02 -28.34
CA ILE A 2 -38.93 -24.58 -28.10
C ILE A 2 -38.37 -24.29 -26.70
N GLU A 3 -38.86 -24.98 -25.65
CA GLU A 3 -38.31 -24.82 -24.29
C GLU A 3 -36.85 -25.29 -24.14
N LEU A 4 -36.44 -26.33 -24.88
CA LEU A 4 -35.06 -26.85 -24.85
C LEU A 4 -34.07 -25.84 -25.45
N ILE A 5 -34.48 -25.13 -26.51
CA ILE A 5 -33.67 -24.11 -27.18
C ILE A 5 -33.56 -22.86 -26.29
N THR A 6 -34.65 -22.46 -25.63
CA THR A 6 -34.64 -21.34 -24.66
C THR A 6 -33.77 -21.64 -23.44
N GLN A 7 -33.79 -22.87 -22.91
CA GLN A 7 -32.95 -23.26 -21.78
C GLN A 7 -31.45 -23.21 -22.14
N ASN A 8 -31.06 -23.67 -23.34
CA ASN A 8 -29.66 -23.62 -23.79
C ASN A 8 -29.16 -22.16 -23.93
N ALA A 9 -30.01 -21.25 -24.40
CA ALA A 9 -29.68 -19.81 -24.47
C ALA A 9 -29.50 -19.16 -23.08
N SER A 10 -30.27 -19.59 -22.08
CA SER A 10 -30.13 -19.16 -20.67
C SER A 10 -28.84 -19.66 -20.03
N ILE A 11 -28.45 -20.91 -20.31
CA ILE A 11 -27.22 -21.53 -19.80
C ILE A 11 -25.98 -20.78 -20.34
N VAL A 12 -25.98 -20.41 -21.63
CA VAL A 12 -24.89 -19.63 -22.24
C VAL A 12 -24.82 -18.21 -21.67
N LYS A 13 -25.97 -17.54 -21.43
CA LYS A 13 -25.98 -16.22 -20.77
C LYS A 13 -25.46 -16.29 -19.32
N ASN A 14 -25.87 -17.29 -18.55
CA ASN A 14 -25.38 -17.47 -17.18
C ASN A 14 -23.88 -17.77 -17.11
N ALA A 15 -23.33 -18.52 -18.08
CA ALA A 15 -21.88 -18.75 -18.15
C ALA A 15 -21.12 -17.43 -18.39
N SER A 16 -21.60 -16.56 -19.29
CA SER A 16 -20.97 -15.26 -19.59
C SER A 16 -21.08 -14.24 -18.45
N THR A 17 -22.20 -14.22 -17.71
CA THR A 17 -22.42 -13.32 -16.57
C THR A 17 -21.48 -13.63 -15.38
N ASN A 18 -21.18 -14.91 -15.14
CA ASN A 18 -20.26 -15.32 -14.07
C ASN A 18 -18.79 -15.00 -14.42
N ILE A 19 -18.42 -15.03 -15.70
CA ILE A 19 -17.07 -14.68 -16.15
C ILE A 19 -16.82 -13.17 -16.04
N SER A 20 -17.81 -12.32 -16.38
CA SER A 20 -17.66 -10.85 -16.30
C SER A 20 -17.77 -10.29 -14.87
N THR A 21 -18.58 -10.91 -14.01
CA THR A 21 -18.71 -10.47 -12.60
C THR A 21 -17.46 -10.85 -11.78
N GLY A 22 -16.86 -12.01 -12.08
CA GLY A 22 -15.70 -12.53 -11.34
C GLY A 22 -14.42 -11.74 -11.55
N THR A 23 -14.14 -11.26 -12.77
CA THR A 23 -12.92 -10.48 -13.05
C THR A 23 -13.00 -9.08 -12.46
N GLY A 24 -14.13 -8.38 -12.62
CA GLY A 24 -14.31 -7.03 -12.09
C GLY A 24 -14.19 -6.96 -10.56
N LEU A 25 -14.74 -7.95 -9.85
CA LEU A 25 -14.62 -8.04 -8.40
C LEU A 25 -13.17 -8.29 -7.97
N ALA A 26 -12.42 -9.11 -8.71
CA ALA A 26 -11.01 -9.39 -8.44
C ALA A 26 -10.16 -8.10 -8.53
N TYR A 27 -10.30 -7.31 -9.60
CA TYR A 27 -9.60 -6.03 -9.74
C TYR A 27 -9.98 -5.04 -8.62
N GLY A 28 -11.26 -5.02 -8.22
CA GLY A 28 -11.72 -4.18 -7.10
C GLY A 28 -11.07 -4.56 -5.76
N LEU A 29 -10.93 -5.85 -5.47
CA LEU A 29 -10.28 -6.34 -4.25
C LEU A 29 -8.77 -6.07 -4.25
N VAL A 30 -8.11 -6.15 -5.42
CA VAL A 30 -6.70 -5.78 -5.58
C VAL A 30 -6.48 -4.30 -5.25
N ALA A 31 -7.34 -3.40 -5.74
CA ALA A 31 -7.25 -1.97 -5.45
C ALA A 31 -7.42 -1.67 -3.95
N VAL A 32 -8.35 -2.37 -3.27
CA VAL A 32 -8.53 -2.27 -1.83
C VAL A 32 -7.30 -2.78 -1.08
N GLY A 33 -6.74 -3.93 -1.49
CA GLY A 33 -5.52 -4.49 -0.92
C GLY A 33 -4.30 -3.56 -1.07
N ALA A 34 -4.17 -2.92 -2.23
CA ALA A 34 -3.12 -1.94 -2.50
C ALA A 34 -3.22 -0.70 -1.58
N GLY A 35 -4.44 -0.23 -1.30
CA GLY A 35 -4.69 0.84 -0.34
C GLY A 35 -4.37 0.45 1.11
N LEU A 36 -4.76 -0.77 1.54
CA LEU A 36 -4.45 -1.26 2.87
C LEU A 36 -2.95 -1.45 3.12
N ALA A 37 -2.20 -1.89 2.11
CA ALA A 37 -0.74 -2.03 2.22
C ALA A 37 -0.08 -0.70 2.62
N MET A 38 -0.57 0.43 2.10
CA MET A 38 -0.01 1.77 2.36
C MET A 38 -0.26 2.31 3.77
N VAL A 39 -1.17 1.71 4.55
CA VAL A 39 -1.40 2.12 5.95
C VAL A 39 -0.11 1.98 6.77
N GLY A 40 0.75 1.00 6.44
CA GLY A 40 2.06 0.84 7.08
C GLY A 40 2.99 2.04 6.90
N ALA A 41 2.87 2.78 5.79
CA ALA A 41 3.70 3.97 5.54
C ALA A 41 3.33 5.14 6.47
N ALA A 42 2.09 5.20 6.97
CA ALA A 42 1.69 6.25 7.91
C ALA A 42 2.48 6.18 9.23
N GLY A 43 2.85 4.97 9.67
CA GLY A 43 3.67 4.77 10.86
C GLY A 43 5.09 5.30 10.71
N ALA A 44 5.70 5.13 9.53
CA ALA A 44 7.02 5.69 9.23
C ALA A 44 7.01 7.22 9.25
N GLY A 45 6.02 7.85 8.59
CA GLY A 45 5.89 9.30 8.56
C GLY A 45 5.66 9.91 9.95
N ALA A 46 4.80 9.31 10.76
CA ALA A 46 4.56 9.78 12.14
C ALA A 46 5.81 9.63 13.02
N GLY A 47 6.50 8.47 12.94
CA GLY A 47 7.71 8.20 13.71
C GLY A 47 8.86 9.14 13.34
N GLN A 48 9.09 9.36 12.05
CA GLN A 48 10.12 10.28 11.56
C GLN A 48 9.82 11.73 11.92
N GLY A 49 8.56 12.17 11.87
CA GLY A 49 8.16 13.52 12.29
C GLY A 49 8.50 13.79 13.76
N ILE A 50 8.20 12.83 14.64
CA ILE A 50 8.56 12.93 16.07
C ILE A 50 10.08 12.92 16.24
N ALA A 51 10.79 12.01 15.57
CA ALA A 51 12.24 11.91 15.64
C ALA A 51 12.93 13.21 15.17
N ALA A 52 12.45 13.80 14.07
CA ALA A 52 12.96 15.07 13.54
C ALA A 52 12.70 16.24 14.50
N GLY A 53 11.51 16.31 15.11
CA GLY A 53 11.21 17.32 16.13
C GLY A 53 12.15 17.22 17.34
N ARG A 54 12.39 16.00 17.84
CA ARG A 54 13.33 15.76 18.95
C ARG A 54 14.78 16.05 18.56
N ALA A 55 15.18 15.75 17.34
CA ALA A 55 16.50 16.09 16.83
C ALA A 55 16.69 17.62 16.78
N ALA A 56 15.70 18.38 16.30
CA ALA A 56 15.75 19.83 16.28
C ALA A 56 15.84 20.44 17.69
N GLU A 57 15.06 19.94 18.65
CA GLU A 57 15.18 20.35 20.07
C GLU A 57 16.57 20.05 20.64
N ALA A 58 17.15 18.88 20.31
CA ALA A 58 18.47 18.48 20.79
C ALA A 58 19.59 19.35 20.20
N VAL A 59 19.52 19.68 18.90
CA VAL A 59 20.45 20.59 18.22
C VAL A 59 20.34 21.99 18.81
N GLY A 60 19.13 22.50 19.03
CA GLY A 60 18.92 23.82 19.64
C GLY A 60 19.49 23.96 21.06
N ARG A 61 19.56 22.86 21.82
CA ARG A 61 20.19 22.82 23.14
C ARG A 61 21.71 22.65 23.09
N ASN A 62 22.22 21.89 22.12
CA ASN A 62 23.64 21.57 22.00
C ASN A 62 24.09 21.70 20.53
N PRO A 63 24.36 22.92 20.04
CA PRO A 63 24.71 23.15 18.64
C PRO A 63 26.04 22.49 18.25
N GLU A 64 26.98 22.35 19.18
CA GLU A 64 28.26 21.66 18.94
C GLU A 64 28.10 20.17 18.60
N ALA A 65 26.99 19.56 19.03
CA ALA A 65 26.69 18.15 18.77
C ALA A 65 25.84 17.91 17.51
N GLU A 66 25.55 18.96 16.72
CA GLU A 66 24.63 18.89 15.57
C GLU A 66 24.97 17.75 14.60
N ALA A 67 26.24 17.65 14.20
CA ALA A 67 26.69 16.65 13.22
C ALA A 67 26.39 15.21 13.69
N LYS A 68 26.57 14.95 15.00
CA LYS A 68 26.31 13.63 15.59
C LYS A 68 24.80 13.35 15.68
N ILE A 69 24.01 14.34 16.10
CA ILE A 69 22.55 14.23 16.19
C ILE A 69 21.95 13.98 14.80
N ARG A 70 22.35 14.76 13.79
CA ARG A 70 21.89 14.62 12.41
C ARG A 70 22.25 13.24 11.84
N THR A 71 23.45 12.74 12.13
CA THR A 71 23.86 11.40 11.68
C THR A 71 22.98 10.31 12.30
N MET A 72 22.75 10.34 13.62
CA MET A 72 21.85 9.38 14.26
C MET A 72 20.42 9.47 13.74
N MET A 73 19.92 10.70 13.52
CA MET A 73 18.59 10.94 12.95
C MET A 73 18.47 10.32 11.56
N ILE A 74 19.41 10.59 10.65
CA ILE A 74 19.36 10.07 9.28
C ILE A 74 19.43 8.54 9.27
N VAL A 75 20.31 7.94 10.08
CA VAL A 75 20.42 6.47 10.18
C VAL A 75 19.12 5.86 10.68
N GLY A 76 18.53 6.43 11.74
CA GLY A 76 17.24 5.97 12.26
C GLY A 76 16.10 6.14 11.25
N SER A 77 16.03 7.29 10.59
CA SER A 77 15.04 7.58 9.55
C SER A 77 15.18 6.65 8.35
N ALA A 78 16.40 6.30 7.92
CA ALA A 78 16.63 5.39 6.81
C ALA A 78 16.15 3.96 7.10
N ILE A 79 16.38 3.47 8.33
CA ILE A 79 15.86 2.16 8.75
C ILE A 79 14.34 2.17 8.80
N ALA A 80 13.73 3.23 9.36
CA ALA A 80 12.28 3.38 9.39
C ALA A 80 11.67 3.44 7.96
N GLU A 81 12.34 4.13 7.02
CA GLU A 81 11.86 4.28 5.65
C GLU A 81 11.82 2.95 4.89
N SER A 82 12.72 2.02 5.21
CA SER A 82 12.74 0.70 4.55
C SER A 82 11.40 -0.06 4.67
N ALA A 83 10.71 0.06 5.81
CA ALA A 83 9.41 -0.54 6.02
C ALA A 83 8.32 0.11 5.15
N ALA A 84 8.36 1.44 4.99
CA ALA A 84 7.44 2.17 4.12
C ALA A 84 7.68 1.83 2.64
N ILE A 85 8.95 1.67 2.23
CA ILE A 85 9.30 1.26 0.88
C ILE A 85 8.77 -0.15 0.57
N TYR A 86 8.85 -1.11 1.50
CA TYR A 86 8.27 -2.43 1.29
C TYR A 86 6.74 -2.38 1.12
N ALA A 87 6.04 -1.57 1.91
CA ALA A 87 4.60 -1.35 1.75
C ALA A 87 4.25 -0.73 0.39
N LEU A 88 5.03 0.26 -0.05
CA LEU A 88 4.88 0.90 -1.36
C LEU A 88 5.11 -0.10 -2.50
N ILE A 89 6.18 -0.91 -2.41
CA ILE A 89 6.50 -1.93 -3.41
C ILE A 89 5.34 -2.92 -3.54
N ILE A 90 4.79 -3.41 -2.43
CA ILE A 90 3.65 -4.33 -2.44
C ILE A 90 2.42 -3.68 -3.07
N SER A 91 2.12 -2.42 -2.71
CA SER A 91 0.99 -1.67 -3.28
C SER A 91 1.12 -1.50 -4.81
N ILE A 92 2.31 -1.12 -5.28
CA ILE A 92 2.62 -0.98 -6.71
C ILE A 92 2.53 -2.35 -7.41
N LEU A 93 3.10 -3.41 -6.84
CA LEU A 93 3.03 -4.74 -7.42
C LEU A 93 1.59 -5.22 -7.57
N LEU A 94 0.74 -4.96 -6.58
CA LEU A 94 -0.69 -5.28 -6.67
C LEU A 94 -1.37 -4.55 -7.82
N ILE A 95 -1.10 -3.27 -8.04
CA ILE A 95 -1.78 -2.47 -9.09
C ILE A 95 -1.25 -2.75 -10.50
N PHE A 96 0.06 -3.03 -10.64
CA PHE A 96 0.69 -3.14 -11.96
C PHE A 96 0.84 -4.57 -12.48
N VAL A 97 0.81 -5.56 -11.58
CA VAL A 97 0.95 -6.98 -11.96
C VAL A 97 -0.39 -7.70 -12.05
N TYR A 98 -1.37 -7.29 -11.23
CA TYR A 98 -2.73 -7.85 -11.22
C TYR A 98 -3.74 -6.87 -11.78
#